data_AF-A0A174CY70-F1
#
_entry.id   AF-A0A174CY70-F1
#
_cell.length_a   1.000
_cell.length_b   1.000
_cell.length_c   1.000
_cell.angle_alpha   90.00
_cell.angle_beta   90.00
_cell.angle_gamma   90.00
#
_symmetry.space_group_name_H-M   'P 1'
#
loop_
_entity.id
_entity.type
_entity.pdbx_description
1 polymer ?
#
loop_
_entity_poly.entity_id
_entity_poly.type
_entity_poly.pdbx_seq_one_letter_code
_entity_poly.pdbx_strand_id
1 'polypeptide(L)'
;MDREMWKFFRRLFIFIFLILSILIIFNKTHLKTLKSETNNQVIIYYKDAFLFGSTEIKVYYKKDSMIFEKKLFSTSLENDGGHPTEDSVRYSWKDNVCSISLISSEGKSKYYQIIFDDEVTYR
;
A
#
# COMPACT_ATOMS: atom_id res chain seq x y z
N MET A 1 30.60 30.37 -22.63
CA MET A 1 29.70 29.21 -22.83
C MET A 1 29.00 29.39 -24.17
N ASP A 2 29.18 28.48 -25.12
CA ASP A 2 28.53 28.53 -26.43
C ASP A 2 26.99 28.43 -26.30
N ARG A 3 26.27 29.13 -27.18
CA ARG A 3 24.81 29.10 -27.30
C ARG A 3 24.30 27.66 -27.52
N GLU A 4 25.01 26.84 -28.28
CA GLU A 4 24.64 25.43 -28.48
C GLU A 4 24.81 24.59 -27.21
N MET A 5 25.90 24.84 -26.46
CA MET A 5 26.15 24.20 -25.18
C MET A 5 25.08 24.60 -24.14
N TRP A 6 24.63 25.85 -24.12
CA TRP A 6 23.51 26.29 -23.27
C TRP A 6 22.20 25.58 -23.62
N LYS A 7 21.88 25.43 -24.93
CA LYS A 7 20.68 24.70 -25.37
C LYS A 7 20.72 23.24 -24.96
N PHE A 8 21.89 22.59 -25.05
CA PHE A 8 22.08 21.21 -24.60
C PHE A 8 21.83 21.04 -23.11
N PHE A 9 22.47 21.86 -22.27
CA PHE A 9 22.27 21.80 -20.81
C PHE A 9 20.81 22.07 -20.41
N ARG A 10 20.15 23.03 -21.07
CA ARG A 10 18.72 23.30 -20.83
C ARG A 10 17.85 22.08 -21.15
N ARG A 11 18.09 21.40 -22.27
CA ARG A 11 17.34 20.19 -22.65
C ARG A 11 17.59 19.04 -21.67
N LEU A 12 18.85 18.85 -21.28
CA LEU A 12 19.24 17.84 -20.29
C LEU A 12 18.55 18.10 -18.94
N PHE A 13 18.53 19.36 -18.48
CA PHE A 13 17.85 19.74 -17.25
C PHE A 13 16.35 19.43 -17.30
N ILE A 14 15.68 19.77 -18.41
CA ILE A 14 14.25 19.46 -18.60
C ILE A 14 14.01 17.95 -18.56
N PHE A 15 14.87 17.15 -19.21
CA PHE A 15 14.76 15.70 -19.23
C PHE A 15 14.94 15.09 -17.84
N ILE A 16 15.93 15.53 -17.08
CA ILE A 16 16.14 15.10 -15.69
C ILE A 16 14.95 15.50 -14.81
N PHE A 17 14.45 16.72 -14.97
CA PHE A 17 13.27 17.19 -14.24
C PHE A 17 12.04 16.33 -14.53
N LEU A 18 11.83 15.92 -15.79
CA LEU A 18 10.78 15.00 -16.19
C LEU A 18 10.90 13.64 -15.49
N ILE A 19 12.09 13.05 -15.48
CA ILE A 19 12.34 11.77 -14.80
C ILE A 19 12.06 11.88 -13.30
N LEU A 20 12.55 12.95 -12.66
CA LEU A 20 12.31 13.19 -11.24
C LEU A 20 10.83 13.38 -10.92
N SER A 21 10.11 14.12 -11.78
CA SER A 21 8.66 14.33 -11.63
C SER A 21 7.90 13.00 -11.68
N ILE A 22 8.27 12.13 -12.63
CA ILE A 22 7.72 10.78 -12.76
C ILE A 22 8.00 9.96 -11.49
N LEU A 23 9.25 9.93 -11.01
CA LEU A 23 9.62 9.18 -9.80
C LEU A 23 8.84 9.62 -8.55
N ILE A 24 8.55 10.91 -8.42
CA ILE A 24 7.78 11.44 -7.28
C ILE A 24 6.32 10.96 -7.33
N ILE A 25 5.68 11.00 -8.51
CA ILE A 25 4.29 10.59 -8.68
C ILE A 25 4.09 9.11 -8.33
N PHE A 26 5.04 8.26 -8.72
CA PHE A 26 4.95 6.80 -8.54
C PHE A 26 5.43 6.28 -7.16
N ASN A 27 5.95 7.13 -6.27
CA ASN A 27 6.39 6.72 -4.94
C ASN A 27 5.34 6.99 -3.84
N LYS A 28 4.06 7.08 -4.23
CA LYS A 28 2.98 7.31 -3.28
C LYS A 28 2.83 6.10 -2.36
N THR A 29 2.82 6.37 -1.06
CA THR A 29 2.54 5.38 -0.03
C THR A 29 1.10 5.53 0.39
N HIS A 30 0.38 4.41 0.46
CA HIS A 30 -1.00 4.34 0.89
C HIS A 30 -1.09 3.68 2.25
N LEU A 31 -1.98 4.22 3.06
CA LEU A 31 -2.25 3.76 4.42
C LEU A 31 -3.76 3.68 4.58
N LYS A 32 -4.26 2.48 4.84
CA LYS A 32 -5.67 2.25 5.16
C LYS A 32 -5.79 1.72 6.58
N THR A 33 -6.45 2.50 7.44
CA THR A 33 -6.74 2.09 8.83
C THR A 33 -8.18 1.64 8.94
N LEU A 34 -8.38 0.41 9.38
CA LEU A 34 -9.67 -0.22 9.57
C LEU A 34 -9.93 -0.30 11.08
N LYS A 35 -10.95 0.39 11.58
CA LYS A 35 -11.28 0.40 13.02
C LYS A 35 -12.53 -0.44 13.30
N SER A 36 -12.48 -1.23 14.37
CA SER A 36 -13.66 -1.90 14.95
C SER A 36 -14.42 -0.97 15.89
N GLU A 37 -15.60 -1.40 16.34
CA GLU A 37 -16.37 -0.72 17.38
C GLU A 37 -15.66 -0.71 18.74
N THR A 38 -14.86 -1.75 19.00
CA THR A 38 -14.03 -1.91 20.20
C THR A 38 -12.67 -1.22 20.11
N ASN A 39 -12.50 -0.26 19.18
CA ASN A 39 -11.26 0.48 18.90
C ASN A 39 -10.06 -0.37 18.47
N ASN A 40 -10.23 -1.67 18.20
CA ASN A 40 -9.19 -2.46 17.55
C ASN A 40 -8.96 -1.95 16.13
N GLN A 41 -7.70 -1.99 15.68
CA GLN A 41 -7.32 -1.46 14.39
C GLN A 41 -6.53 -2.48 13.60
N VAL A 42 -6.83 -2.56 12.31
CA VAL A 42 -5.95 -3.16 11.31
C VAL A 42 -5.42 -2.02 10.45
N ILE A 43 -4.10 -1.95 10.30
CA ILE A 43 -3.46 -0.95 9.43
C ILE A 43 -2.81 -1.67 8.26
N ILE A 44 -3.17 -1.28 7.05
CA ILE A 44 -2.68 -1.85 5.80
C ILE A 44 -1.84 -0.79 5.10
N TYR A 45 -0.57 -1.12 4.88
CA TYR A 45 0.38 -0.27 4.18
C TYR A 45 0.78 -0.91 2.86
N TYR A 46 0.77 -0.12 1.80
CA TYR A 46 1.31 -0.50 0.50
C TYR A 46 1.85 0.73 -0.23
N LYS A 47 2.74 0.50 -1.19
CA LYS A 47 3.27 1.55 -2.07
C LYS A 47 2.85 1.27 -3.48
N ASP A 48 2.65 2.33 -4.26
CA ASP A 48 2.44 2.16 -5.69
C ASP A 48 3.67 1.51 -6.32
N ALA A 49 3.44 0.47 -7.12
CA ALA A 49 4.49 -0.11 -7.93
C ALA A 49 4.88 0.88 -9.05
N PHE A 50 6.18 1.10 -9.24
CA PHE A 50 6.70 1.97 -10.30
C PHE A 50 6.49 1.40 -11.70
N LEU A 51 6.47 0.07 -11.82
CA LEU A 51 6.31 -0.71 -13.04
C LEU A 51 5.50 -1.99 -12.73
N PHE A 52 5.17 -2.77 -13.76
CA PHE A 52 4.58 -4.11 -13.65
C PHE A 52 5.26 -4.95 -12.57
N GLY A 53 4.46 -5.63 -11.75
CA GLY A 53 4.94 -6.62 -10.79
C GLY A 53 4.22 -6.62 -9.45
N SER A 54 4.81 -7.36 -8.52
CA SER A 54 4.25 -7.61 -7.21
C SER A 54 4.34 -6.38 -6.31
N THR A 55 3.19 -5.91 -5.81
CA THR A 55 3.13 -4.87 -4.78
C THR A 55 3.17 -5.49 -3.39
N GLU A 56 4.16 -5.16 -2.57
CA GLU A 56 4.20 -5.61 -1.17
C GLU A 56 3.12 -4.89 -0.35
N ILE A 57 2.32 -5.68 0.36
CA ILE A 57 1.30 -5.22 1.30
C ILE A 57 1.71 -5.68 2.69
N LYS A 58 1.84 -4.73 3.62
CA LYS A 58 2.16 -5.00 5.03
C LYS A 58 0.92 -4.75 5.86
N VAL A 59 0.58 -5.74 6.68
CA VAL A 59 -0.59 -5.69 7.56
C VAL A 59 -0.10 -5.63 9.00
N TYR A 60 -0.61 -4.65 9.72
CA TYR A 60 -0.36 -4.38 11.12
C TYR A 60 -1.67 -4.41 11.88
N TYR A 61 -1.56 -4.59 13.20
CA TYR A 61 -2.69 -4.48 14.09
C TYR A 61 -2.35 -3.62 15.29
N LYS A 62 -3.40 -3.08 15.92
CA LYS A 62 -3.31 -2.38 17.20
C LYS A 62 -4.56 -2.71 18.00
N LYS A 63 -4.39 -3.28 19.20
CA LYS A 63 -5.49 -3.38 20.16
C LYS A 63 -5.72 -2.02 20.83
N ASP A 64 -6.93 -1.78 21.33
CA ASP A 64 -7.27 -0.55 22.07
C ASP A 64 -6.29 -0.28 23.23
N SER A 65 -5.89 -1.32 23.96
CA SER A 65 -4.94 -1.23 25.08
C SER A 65 -3.46 -1.02 24.68
N MET A 66 -3.13 -1.10 23.38
CA MET A 66 -1.75 -1.00 22.91
C MET A 66 -1.40 0.43 22.52
N ILE A 67 -0.19 0.85 22.89
CA ILE A 67 0.35 2.16 22.47
C ILE A 67 0.85 2.11 21.02
N PHE A 68 1.56 1.02 20.67
CA PHE A 68 2.21 0.84 19.37
C PHE A 68 1.50 -0.21 18.52
N GLU A 69 1.50 0.01 17.20
CA GLU A 69 1.10 -1.00 16.22
C GLU A 69 2.13 -2.13 16.13
N LYS A 70 1.66 -3.35 15.88
CA LYS A 70 2.50 -4.53 15.69
C LYS A 70 2.29 -5.08 14.29
N LYS A 71 3.39 -5.44 13.63
CA LYS A 71 3.34 -6.12 12.33
C LYS A 71 2.69 -7.49 12.52
N LEU A 72 1.70 -7.82 11.70
CA LEU A 72 1.03 -9.11 11.69
C LEU A 72 1.63 -10.03 10.62
N PHE A 73 1.58 -9.58 9.36
CA PHE A 73 2.16 -10.30 8.23
C PHE A 73 2.48 -9.37 7.06
N SER A 74 3.23 -9.90 6.09
CA SER A 74 3.46 -9.30 4.78
C SER A 74 2.86 -10.23 3.73
N THR A 75 2.23 -9.68 2.71
CA THR A 75 1.79 -10.42 1.52
C THR A 75 2.11 -9.58 0.29
N SER A 76 1.83 -10.12 -0.89
CA SER A 76 2.01 -9.39 -2.13
C SER A 76 0.78 -9.49 -3.01
N LEU A 77 0.56 -8.47 -3.82
CA LEU A 77 -0.51 -8.41 -4.80
C LEU A 77 0.12 -8.20 -6.17
N GLU A 78 0.00 -9.20 -7.04
CA GLU A 78 0.45 -9.08 -8.42
C GLU A 78 -0.40 -8.04 -9.14
N ASN A 79 0.27 -7.14 -9.86
CA ASN A 79 -0.36 -6.08 -10.62
C ASN A 79 0.30 -6.00 -12.00
N ASP A 80 -0.48 -6.33 -13.04
CA ASP A 80 -0.05 -6.23 -14.43
C ASP A 80 -0.27 -4.80 -14.95
N GLY A 81 0.46 -3.85 -14.35
CA GLY A 81 0.51 -2.45 -14.76
C GLY A 81 -0.57 -1.57 -14.15
N GLY A 82 -1.49 -2.14 -13.36
CA GLY A 82 -2.42 -1.40 -12.52
C GLY A 82 -1.83 -1.09 -11.15
N HIS A 83 -2.20 0.04 -10.53
CA HIS A 83 -1.87 0.31 -9.14
C HIS A 83 -3.01 -0.18 -8.23
N PRO A 84 -2.74 -0.66 -7.00
CA PRO A 84 -3.81 -0.94 -6.07
C PRO A 84 -4.57 0.35 -5.77
N THR A 85 -5.89 0.32 -5.91
CA THR A 85 -6.76 1.47 -5.64
C THR A 85 -7.33 1.37 -4.23
N GLU A 86 -8.08 2.38 -3.79
CA GLU A 86 -8.82 2.31 -2.53
C GLU A 86 -9.77 1.10 -2.46
N ASP A 87 -10.27 0.66 -3.62
CA ASP A 87 -11.16 -0.50 -3.80
C ASP A 87 -10.41 -1.85 -3.79
N SER A 88 -9.09 -1.85 -3.94
CA SER A 88 -8.26 -3.05 -3.84
C SER A 88 -8.25 -3.62 -2.43
N VAL A 89 -8.70 -2.88 -1.43
CA VAL A 89 -8.81 -3.35 -0.04
C VAL A 89 -10.25 -3.24 0.41
N ARG A 90 -10.96 -4.37 0.41
CA ARG A 90 -12.29 -4.49 1.02
C ARG A 90 -12.17 -5.10 2.39
N TYR A 91 -13.03 -4.67 3.30
CA TYR A 91 -13.03 -5.20 4.65
C TYR A 91 -14.41 -5.21 5.26
N SER A 92 -14.59 -6.07 6.26
CA SER A 92 -15.74 -6.07 7.14
C SER A 92 -15.30 -6.46 8.55
N TRP A 93 -16.04 -5.96 9.53
CA TRP A 93 -15.89 -6.35 10.92
C TRP A 93 -17.11 -7.15 11.35
N LYS A 94 -16.85 -8.21 12.10
CA LYS A 94 -17.87 -8.94 12.84
C LYS A 94 -17.26 -9.34 14.17
N ASP A 95 -17.81 -8.80 15.26
CA ASP A 95 -17.30 -9.01 16.61
C ASP A 95 -15.79 -8.68 16.68
N ASN A 96 -14.96 -9.62 17.11
CA ASN A 96 -13.50 -9.49 17.19
C ASN A 96 -12.77 -9.92 15.91
N VAL A 97 -13.48 -10.13 14.80
CA VAL A 97 -12.89 -10.61 13.55
C VAL A 97 -12.95 -9.54 12.47
N CYS A 98 -11.79 -9.19 11.91
CA CYS A 98 -11.67 -8.37 10.70
C CYS A 98 -11.46 -9.29 9.50
N SER A 99 -12.40 -9.29 8.55
CA SER A 99 -12.23 -9.97 7.27
C SER A 99 -11.73 -8.97 6.23
N ILE A 100 -10.64 -9.30 5.53
CA ILE A 100 -10.01 -8.44 4.54
C ILE A 100 -9.91 -9.20 3.22
N SER A 101 -10.26 -8.53 2.13
CA SER A 101 -10.05 -9.00 0.77
C SER A 101 -9.13 -8.03 0.04
N LEU A 102 -7.99 -8.53 -0.42
CA LEU A 102 -7.03 -7.81 -1.25
C LEU A 102 -7.29 -8.20 -2.70
N ILE A 103 -7.68 -7.25 -3.54
CA ILE A 103 -8.13 -7.47 -4.92
C ILE A 103 -7.13 -6.80 -5.86
N SER A 104 -6.47 -7.62 -6.68
CA SER A 104 -5.56 -7.17 -7.74
C SER A 104 -6.30 -6.47 -8.87
N SER A 105 -5.58 -5.72 -9.70
CA SER A 105 -6.15 -5.09 -10.90
C SER A 105 -6.80 -6.09 -11.87
N GLU A 106 -6.35 -7.35 -11.85
CA GLU A 106 -6.90 -8.44 -12.67
C GLU A 106 -8.13 -9.13 -12.05
N GLY A 107 -8.58 -8.69 -10.86
CA GLY A 107 -9.70 -9.29 -10.15
C GLY A 107 -9.36 -10.56 -9.36
N LYS A 108 -8.10 -11.02 -9.35
CA LYS A 108 -7.66 -12.06 -8.41
C LYS A 108 -7.68 -11.50 -6.99
N SER A 109 -8.26 -12.24 -6.06
CA SER A 109 -8.40 -11.83 -4.66
C SER A 109 -7.68 -12.77 -3.70
N LYS A 110 -7.10 -12.19 -2.64
CA LYS A 110 -6.62 -12.89 -1.46
C LYS A 110 -7.50 -12.51 -0.28
N TYR A 111 -7.87 -13.49 0.53
CA TYR A 111 -8.72 -13.29 1.69
C TYR A 111 -7.94 -13.60 2.95
N TYR A 112 -8.14 -12.77 3.96
CA TYR A 112 -7.54 -12.93 5.28
C TYR A 112 -8.60 -12.67 6.35
N GLN A 113 -8.59 -13.47 7.41
CA GLN A 113 -9.34 -13.19 8.62
C GLN A 113 -8.37 -12.90 9.75
N ILE A 114 -8.47 -11.73 10.35
CA ILE A 114 -7.67 -11.31 11.51
C ILE A 114 -8.56 -11.41 12.75
N ILE A 115 -8.12 -12.18 13.73
CA ILE A 115 -8.91 -12.50 14.93
C ILE A 115 -8.25 -11.81 16.12
N PHE A 116 -9.01 -10.96 16.80
CA PHE A 116 -8.57 -10.19 17.97
C PHE A 116 -8.99 -10.87 19.28
N ASP A 117 -8.35 -11.99 19.60
CA ASP A 117 -8.46 -12.66 20.91
C ASP A 117 -7.27 -12.27 21.79
N ASP A 118 -6.93 -13.04 22.84
CA ASP A 118 -5.77 -12.79 23.72
C ASP A 118 -4.48 -12.56 22.93
N GLU A 119 -4.24 -13.41 21.93
CA GLU A 119 -3.26 -13.20 20.88
C GLU A 119 -3.94 -12.89 19.55
N VAL A 120 -3.41 -11.91 18.81
CA VAL A 120 -3.93 -11.57 17.48
C VAL A 120 -3.35 -12.54 16.46
N THR A 121 -4.23 -13.26 15.76
CA THR A 121 -3.85 -14.26 14.76
C THR A 121 -4.50 -13.95 13.42
N TYR A 122 -4.02 -14.60 12.36
CA TYR A 122 -4.61 -14.51 11.03
C TYR A 122 -4.63 -15.86 10.33
N ARG A 123 -5.56 -16.02 9.39
CA ARG A 123 -5.68 -17.17 8.48
C ARG A 123 -6.17 -16.74 7.12
#